data_AF-A0A6V6ZH06-F1
#
_entry.id   AF-A0A6V6ZH06-F1
#
_cell.length_a   1.000
_cell.length_b   1.000
_cell.length_c   1.000
_cell.angle_alpha   90.00
_cell.angle_beta   90.00
_cell.angle_gamma   90.00
#
_symmetry.space_group_name_H-M   'P 1'
#
loop_
_entity.id
_entity.type
_entity.pdbx_description
1 polymer ?
#
loop_
_entity_poly.entity_id
_entity_poly.type
_entity_poly.pdbx_seq_one_letter_code
_entity_poly.pdbx_strand_id
1 'polypeptide(L)'
;MTMTEDEKQLDQLLTQARQSRPELPDTLAVRILTDAEEVRLGQKTLAGKPARSLWTRIVDGVGGWRGMGGLVAASAAGVWIGFAAPGFLPDPATYIYGQETSFVLADLDTSFLEDTE
;
A
#
# COMPACT_ATOMS: atom_id res chain seq x y z
N MET A 1 -22.56 4.40 24.00
CA MET A 1 -22.49 4.01 25.42
C MET A 1 -22.61 2.50 25.63
N THR A 2 -23.10 1.73 24.64
CA THR A 2 -23.21 0.25 24.70
C THR A 2 -21.89 -0.46 24.37
N MET A 3 -21.19 -0.02 23.32
CA MET A 3 -19.91 -0.63 22.89
C MET A 3 -18.83 -0.66 23.99
N THR A 4 -18.77 0.38 24.82
CA THR A 4 -17.84 0.46 25.96
C THR A 4 -18.20 -0.48 27.12
N GLU A 5 -19.47 -0.85 27.24
CA GLU A 5 -19.92 -1.84 28.22
C GLU A 5 -19.62 -3.25 27.73
N ASP A 6 -19.84 -3.52 26.44
CA ASP A 6 -19.52 -4.80 25.80
C ASP A 6 -18.01 -5.10 25.87
N GLU A 7 -17.15 -4.10 25.65
CA GLU A 7 -15.68 -4.24 25.80
C GLU A 7 -15.27 -4.61 27.23
N LYS A 8 -15.90 -4.00 28.25
CA LYS A 8 -15.61 -4.31 29.66
C LYS A 8 -16.07 -5.71 30.04
N GLN A 9 -17.23 -6.13 29.56
CA GLN A 9 -17.73 -7.49 29.78
C GLN A 9 -16.81 -8.53 29.11
N LEU A 10 -16.32 -8.25 27.90
CA LEU A 10 -15.36 -9.11 27.23
C LEU A 10 -14.05 -9.22 28.02
N ASP A 11 -13.51 -8.10 28.51
CA ASP A 11 -12.29 -8.08 29.31
C ASP A 11 -12.43 -8.88 30.61
N GLN A 12 -13.60 -8.81 31.25
CA GLN A 12 -13.91 -9.63 32.43
C GLN A 12 -13.93 -11.12 32.10
N LEU A 13 -14.60 -11.52 31.01
CA LEU A 13 -14.63 -12.93 30.56
C LEU A 13 -13.23 -13.44 30.21
N LEU A 14 -12.41 -12.63 29.53
CA LEU A 14 -11.03 -12.99 29.19
C LEU A 14 -10.13 -13.07 30.44
N THR A 15 -10.37 -12.24 31.45
CA THR A 15 -9.66 -12.29 32.73
C THR A 15 -10.01 -13.56 33.49
N GLN A 16 -11.28 -13.93 33.53
CA GLN A 16 -11.74 -15.18 34.14
C GLN A 16 -11.15 -16.40 33.44
N ALA A 17 -11.17 -16.44 32.10
CA ALA A 17 -10.59 -17.54 31.32
C ALA A 17 -9.07 -17.71 31.53
N ARG A 18 -8.35 -16.62 31.81
CA ARG A 18 -6.91 -16.67 32.13
C ARG A 18 -6.63 -17.31 33.49
N GLN A 19 -7.54 -17.14 34.46
CA GLN A 19 -7.40 -17.73 35.79
C GLN A 19 -7.68 -19.24 35.78
N SER A 20 -8.61 -19.70 34.95
CA SER A 20 -8.99 -21.11 34.81
C SER A 20 -8.37 -21.75 33.58
N ARG A 21 -7.04 -21.68 33.44
CA ARG A 21 -6.35 -22.29 32.30
C ARG A 21 -6.21 -23.81 32.51
N PRO A 22 -6.93 -24.66 31.76
CA PRO A 22 -6.71 -26.10 31.82
C PRO A 22 -5.31 -26.43 31.30
N GLU A 23 -4.66 -27.42 31.91
CA GLU A 23 -3.41 -27.95 31.39
C GLU A 23 -3.62 -28.60 30.03
N LEU A 24 -2.64 -28.46 29.14
CA LEU A 24 -2.69 -29.06 27.81
C LEU A 24 -2.50 -30.58 27.94
N PRO A 25 -3.47 -31.42 27.54
CA PRO A 25 -3.30 -32.87 27.63
C PRO A 25 -2.17 -33.36 26.72
N ASP A 26 -1.35 -34.29 27.19
CA ASP A 26 -0.21 -34.84 26.45
C ASP A 26 -0.62 -35.43 25.09
N THR A 27 -1.78 -36.09 25.04
CA THR A 27 -2.32 -36.67 23.81
C THR A 27 -2.63 -35.60 22.76
N LEU A 28 -3.11 -34.43 23.17
CA LEU A 28 -3.36 -33.30 22.29
C LEU A 28 -2.04 -32.67 21.85
N ALA A 29 -1.07 -32.52 22.74
CA ALA A 29 0.26 -32.00 22.42
C ALA A 29 0.96 -32.87 21.35
N VAL A 30 0.93 -34.19 21.50
CA VAL A 30 1.49 -35.13 20.51
C VAL A 30 0.80 -35.00 19.16
N ARG A 31 -0.52 -34.87 19.13
CA ARG A 31 -1.28 -34.68 17.88
C ARG A 31 -0.94 -33.35 17.19
N ILE A 32 -0.84 -32.25 17.95
CA ILE A 32 -0.45 -30.94 17.43
C ILE A 32 0.96 -31.02 16.82
N LEU A 33 1.91 -31.65 17.51
CA LEU A 33 3.28 -31.80 17.02
C LEU A 33 3.35 -32.68 15.76
N THR A 34 2.54 -33.74 15.69
CA THR A 34 2.47 -34.62 14.52
C THR A 34 1.88 -33.89 13.31
N ASP A 35 0.77 -33.17 13.50
CA ASP A 35 0.14 -32.37 12.44
C ASP A 35 1.06 -31.26 11.93
N ALA A 36 1.75 -30.56 12.85
CA ALA A 36 2.74 -29.54 12.49
C ALA A 36 3.92 -30.12 11.69
N GLU A 37 4.36 -31.33 12.02
CA GLU A 37 5.39 -32.05 11.26
C GLU A 37 4.91 -32.38 9.85
N GLU A 38 3.69 -32.91 9.71
CA GLU A 38 3.10 -33.25 8.42
C GLU A 38 2.97 -32.02 7.51
N VAL A 39 2.50 -30.89 8.05
CA VAL A 39 2.42 -29.63 7.30
C VAL A 39 3.82 -29.15 6.91
N ARG A 40 4.81 -29.23 7.80
CA ARG A 40 6.19 -28.82 7.49
C ARG A 40 6.80 -29.67 6.37
N LEU A 41 6.59 -30.98 6.42
CA LEU A 41 7.04 -31.91 5.40
C LEU A 41 6.31 -31.68 4.07
N GLY A 42 4.99 -31.46 4.10
CA GLY A 42 4.18 -31.11 2.93
C GLY A 42 4.61 -29.78 2.28
N GLN A 43 4.98 -28.78 3.07
CA GLN A 43 5.55 -27.54 2.53
C GLN A 43 6.93 -27.75 1.92
N LYS A 44 7.75 -28.63 2.51
CA LYS A 44 9.07 -28.98 1.99
C LYS A 44 8.99 -29.76 0.67
N THR A 45 8.00 -30.63 0.49
CA THR A 45 7.78 -31.33 -0.79
C THR A 45 7.29 -30.38 -1.88
N LEU A 46 6.50 -29.35 -1.53
CA LEU A 46 6.14 -28.25 -2.44
C LEU A 46 7.29 -27.26 -2.72
N ALA A 47 8.44 -27.37 -2.03
CA ALA A 47 9.61 -26.55 -2.29
C ALA A 47 10.37 -26.94 -3.57
N GLY A 48 9.93 -27.99 -4.27
CA GLY A 48 10.20 -28.18 -5.71
C GLY A 48 9.46 -27.15 -6.54
N LYS A 49 9.73 -25.85 -6.32
CA LYS A 49 9.05 -24.74 -6.97
C LYS A 49 9.65 -24.54 -8.38
N PRO A 50 8.85 -24.36 -9.45
CA PRO A 50 9.36 -23.93 -10.75
C PRO A 50 10.11 -22.60 -10.61
N ALA A 51 11.07 -22.33 -11.50
CA ALA A 51 11.91 -21.14 -11.49
C ALA A 51 11.05 -19.87 -11.28
N ARG A 52 11.08 -19.35 -10.06
CA ARG A 52 10.24 -18.23 -9.63
C ARG A 52 10.68 -16.98 -10.39
N SER A 53 9.73 -16.33 -11.07
CA SER A 53 9.96 -15.07 -11.80
C SER A 53 10.66 -14.04 -10.91
N LEU A 54 11.59 -13.28 -11.48
CA LEU A 54 12.31 -12.18 -10.82
C LEU A 54 11.34 -11.19 -10.15
N TRP A 55 10.19 -10.94 -10.78
CA TRP A 55 9.12 -10.09 -10.23
C TRP A 55 8.57 -10.62 -8.90
N THR A 56 8.35 -11.94 -8.80
CA THR A 56 7.85 -12.54 -7.56
C THR A 56 8.88 -12.47 -6.44
N ARG A 57 10.18 -12.47 -6.75
CA ARG A 57 11.25 -12.26 -5.75
C ARG A 57 11.26 -10.84 -5.20
N ILE A 58 11.02 -9.83 -6.05
CA ILE A 58 10.92 -8.43 -5.62
C ILE A 58 9.70 -8.26 -4.71
N VAL A 59 8.55 -8.80 -5.10
CA VAL A 59 7.32 -8.73 -4.29
C VAL A 59 7.47 -9.47 -2.96
N ASP A 60 8.06 -10.67 -2.96
CA ASP A 60 8.35 -11.41 -1.73
C ASP A 60 9.33 -10.64 -0.82
N GLY A 61 10.33 -9.96 -1.40
CA GLY A 61 11.32 -9.16 -0.66
C GLY A 61 10.75 -7.90 -0.01
N VAL A 62 9.67 -7.33 -0.57
CA VAL A 62 8.98 -6.15 -0.02
C VAL A 62 7.92 -6.52 1.03
N GLY A 63 7.77 -7.81 1.36
CA GLY A 63 6.80 -8.32 2.34
C GLY A 63 5.52 -8.88 1.73
N GLY A 64 5.55 -9.26 0.45
CA GLY A 64 4.44 -9.85 -0.28
C GLY A 64 3.26 -8.87 -0.45
N TRP A 65 2.04 -9.41 -0.42
CA TRP A 65 0.80 -8.62 -0.58
C TRP A 65 0.64 -7.52 0.48
N ARG A 66 1.16 -7.72 1.70
CA ARG A 66 1.15 -6.69 2.74
C ARG A 66 2.07 -5.51 2.41
N GLY A 67 3.22 -5.79 1.80
CA GLY A 67 4.12 -4.75 1.31
C GLY A 67 3.52 -3.92 0.18
N MET A 68 2.73 -4.55 -0.70
CA MET A 68 2.03 -3.85 -1.78
C MET A 68 1.03 -2.81 -1.26
N GLY A 69 0.35 -3.07 -0.14
CA GLY A 69 -0.55 -2.09 0.48
C GLY A 69 0.18 -0.80 0.87
N GLY A 70 1.38 -0.91 1.43
CA GLY A 70 2.23 0.25 1.75
C GLY A 70 2.71 0.99 0.52
N LEU A 71 3.10 0.27 -0.54
CA LEU A 71 3.51 0.85 -1.82
C LEU A 71 2.36 1.65 -2.46
N VAL A 72 1.16 1.08 -2.50
CA VAL A 72 -0.04 1.75 -3.03
C VAL A 72 -0.39 2.98 -2.21
N ALA A 73 -0.33 2.89 -0.88
CA ALA A 73 -0.58 4.03 0.00
C ALA A 73 0.46 5.15 -0.20
N ALA A 74 1.74 4.80 -0.35
CA ALA A 74 2.81 5.77 -0.62
C ALA A 74 2.63 6.44 -1.99
N SER A 75 2.25 5.69 -3.03
CA SER A 75 1.93 6.26 -4.34
C SER A 75 0.71 7.18 -4.29
N ALA A 76 -0.35 6.78 -3.59
CA ALA A 76 -1.54 7.61 -3.41
C ALA A 76 -1.23 8.90 -2.62
N ALA A 77 -0.41 8.81 -1.57
CA ALA A 77 0.05 9.97 -0.82
C ALA A 77 0.92 10.90 -1.67
N GLY A 78 1.80 10.35 -2.52
CA GLY A 78 2.60 11.13 -3.47
C GLY A 78 1.73 11.87 -4.50
N VAL A 79 0.71 11.21 -5.05
CA VAL A 79 -0.27 11.84 -5.96
C VAL A 79 -1.06 12.92 -5.25
N TRP A 80 -1.51 12.66 -4.02
CA TRP A 80 -2.25 13.63 -3.21
C TRP A 80 -1.42 14.90 -2.91
N ILE A 81 -0.16 14.71 -2.51
CA ILE A 81 0.79 15.80 -2.26
C ILE A 81 1.10 16.58 -3.54
N GLY A 82 1.28 15.88 -4.68
CA GLY A 82 1.56 16.52 -5.97
C GLY A 82 0.36 17.29 -6.55
N PHE A 83 -0.86 16.88 -6.21
CA PHE A 83 -2.09 17.55 -6.64
C PHE A 83 -2.43 18.80 -5.81
N ALA A 84 -1.91 18.90 -4.59
CA ALA A 84 -2.05 20.09 -3.75
C ALA A 84 -1.08 21.20 -4.20
N ALA A 85 -1.26 21.72 -5.42
CA ALA A 85 -0.62 22.95 -5.82
C ALA A 85 -1.10 24.08 -4.87
N PRO A 86 -0.21 24.82 -4.18
CA PRO A 86 -0.62 26.06 -3.52
C PRO A 86 -1.29 26.94 -4.58
N GLY A 87 -2.36 27.65 -4.23
CA GLY A 87 -3.26 28.39 -5.14
C GLY A 87 -2.63 29.53 -5.98
N PHE A 88 -1.31 29.51 -6.15
CA PHE A 88 -0.48 30.39 -6.97
C PHE A 88 -0.04 29.74 -8.30
N LEU A 89 -0.41 28.50 -8.60
CA LEU A 89 -0.10 27.82 -9.86
C LEU A 89 -1.38 27.53 -10.66
N PRO A 90 -1.40 27.80 -11.99
CA PRO A 90 -2.49 27.38 -12.87
C PRO A 90 -2.73 25.87 -12.76
N ASP A 91 -4.01 25.48 -12.80
CA ASP A 91 -4.46 24.09 -12.64
C ASP A 91 -3.67 23.14 -13.57
N PRO A 92 -2.98 22.10 -13.04
CA PRO A 92 -2.25 21.13 -13.85
C PRO A 92 -3.14 20.37 -14.85
N ALA A 93 -4.47 20.32 -14.64
CA ALA A 93 -5.40 19.76 -15.62
C ALA A 93 -5.35 20.50 -16.97
N THR A 94 -4.99 21.79 -16.96
CA THR A 94 -4.83 22.64 -18.16
C THR A 94 -3.62 22.25 -19.01
N TYR A 95 -2.63 21.55 -18.43
CA TYR A 95 -1.46 21.05 -19.17
C TYR A 95 -1.70 19.66 -19.77
N ILE A 96 -2.62 18.88 -19.19
CA ILE A 96 -2.95 17.53 -19.68
C ILE A 96 -4.00 17.60 -20.80
N TYR A 97 -4.97 18.52 -20.70
CA TYR A 97 -5.83 18.92 -21.81
C TYR A 97 -5.08 19.93 -22.68
N GLY A 98 -4.41 19.46 -23.73
CA GLY A 98 -3.50 20.26 -24.54
C GLY A 98 -3.97 21.71 -24.81
N GLN A 99 -3.17 22.67 -24.38
CA GLN A 99 -3.13 23.94 -25.08
C GLN A 99 -2.32 23.72 -26.36
N GLU A 100 -3.01 23.76 -27.49
CA GLU A 100 -2.37 24.09 -28.75
C GLU A 100 -1.77 25.49 -28.59
N THR A 101 -0.48 25.56 -28.27
CA THR A 101 0.24 26.82 -28.14
C THR A 101 0.48 27.36 -29.54
N SER A 102 -0.53 28.01 -30.12
CA SER A 102 -0.31 28.94 -31.22
C SER A 102 0.47 30.13 -30.67
N PHE A 103 1.78 30.11 -30.85
CA PHE A 103 2.61 31.29 -30.66
C PHE A 103 2.15 32.34 -31.67
N VAL A 104 1.47 33.38 -31.18
CA VAL A 104 1.22 34.57 -32.00
C VAL A 104 2.54 35.32 -32.08
N LEU A 105 3.24 35.15 -33.20
CA LEU A 105 4.42 35.92 -33.57
C LEU A 105 4.02 37.34 -34.00
N ALA A 106 3.16 38.02 -33.24
CA ALA A 106 2.64 39.34 -33.57
C ALA A 106 2.96 40.33 -32.46
N ASP A 107 4.25 40.55 -32.25
CA ASP A 107 4.76 41.84 -31.79
C ASP A 107 6.25 41.98 -32.12
N LEU A 108 6.63 41.65 -33.36
CA LEU A 108 7.78 42.34 -33.95
C LEU A 108 7.22 43.61 -34.57
N ASP A 109 7.02 44.55 -33.65
CA ASP A 109 6.59 45.91 -33.86
C ASP A 109 7.33 46.51 -35.07
N THR A 110 6.53 46.88 -36.07
CA THR A 110 6.96 47.56 -37.28
C THR A 110 7.53 48.96 -37.00
N SER A 111 7.67 49.35 -35.72
CA SER A 111 8.31 50.59 -35.26
C SER A 111 9.79 50.72 -35.63
N PHE A 112 10.47 49.65 -36.05
CA PHE A 112 11.86 49.75 -36.53
C PHE A 112 11.99 50.22 -38.00
N LEU A 113 10.89 50.36 -38.75
CA LEU A 113 10.91 50.82 -40.15
C LEU A 113 10.42 52.27 -40.36
N GLU A 114 10.10 53.00 -39.29
CA GLU A 114 9.54 54.37 -39.39
C GLU A 114 10.49 55.45 -38.85
N ASP A 115 11.82 55.22 -38.95
CA ASP A 115 12.83 56.23 -38.55
C ASP A 115 13.89 56.48 -39.63
N THR A 116 13.53 56.24 -40.90
CA THR A 116 14.39 56.59 -42.04
C THR A 116 13.59 57.22 -43.19
N GLU A 117 13.11 58.45 -43.03
CA GLU A 117 13.08 59.49 -44.09
C GLU A 117 13.17 60.89 -43.48
#